data_AF-A0A9E1IAF3-F1
#
_entry.id   AF-A0A9E1IAF3-F1
#
_cell.length_a   1.000
_cell.length_b   1.000
_cell.length_c   1.000
_cell.angle_alpha   90.00
_cell.angle_beta   90.00
_cell.angle_gamma   90.00
#
_symmetry.space_group_name_H-M   'P 1'
#
loop_
_entity.id
_entity.type
_entity.pdbx_description
1 polymer ?
#
loop_
_entity_poly.entity_id
_entity_poly.type
_entity_poly.pdbx_seq_one_letter_code
_entity_poly.pdbx_strand_id
1 'polypeptide(L)'
;MFNITDEAKVYVADLFAQQDEKDLGLKVDIEKAGTPAATVTFNFCFPKDLSKTYQTFEFDGFNAYIDECNFDYLKDSEVALKEEGSGKKLTITAPNAKGEVPKDDAPLAERIKYVIAADISPGLASHGGFVELVEITKDMNVILNFGGGCQGCSSVKSTLEQGVEAQLKARFPEINSVRDVTDHSQTENAYM
;
A
#
# COMPACT_ATOMS: atom_id res chain seq x y z
N MET A 1 17.61 -10.98 -0.35
CA MET A 1 17.74 -10.90 -1.83
C MET A 1 16.33 -10.80 -2.41
N PHE A 2 16.09 -9.99 -3.44
CA PHE A 2 14.79 -9.96 -4.13
C PHE A 2 14.60 -11.26 -4.91
N ASN A 3 13.55 -12.01 -4.61
CA ASN A 3 13.26 -13.32 -5.20
C ASN A 3 12.01 -13.27 -6.08
N ILE A 4 12.02 -14.02 -7.18
CA ILE A 4 10.85 -14.29 -8.01
C ILE A 4 10.70 -15.81 -8.09
N THR A 5 9.52 -16.36 -7.80
CA THR A 5 9.27 -17.80 -7.92
C THR A 5 9.37 -18.24 -9.38
N ASP A 6 9.72 -19.50 -9.63
CA ASP A 6 9.91 -19.98 -11.00
C ASP A 6 8.63 -19.89 -11.83
N GLU A 7 7.48 -20.15 -11.23
CA GLU A 7 6.16 -19.96 -11.86
C GLU A 7 5.90 -18.51 -12.26
N ALA A 8 6.30 -17.56 -11.40
CA ALA A 8 6.19 -16.13 -11.69
C ALA A 8 7.16 -15.70 -12.80
N LYS A 9 8.40 -16.24 -12.83
CA LYS A 9 9.36 -15.97 -13.91
C LYS A 9 8.81 -16.40 -15.27
N VAL A 10 8.29 -17.63 -15.36
CA VAL A 10 7.70 -18.16 -16.60
C VAL A 10 6.53 -17.29 -17.05
N TYR A 11 5.62 -16.94 -16.13
CA TYR A 11 4.49 -16.09 -16.46
C TYR A 11 4.90 -14.70 -16.95
N VAL A 12 5.90 -14.08 -16.31
CA VAL A 12 6.41 -12.77 -16.73
C VAL A 12 7.09 -12.86 -18.09
N ALA A 13 7.91 -13.88 -18.32
CA ALA A 13 8.55 -14.12 -19.62
C ALA A 13 7.50 -14.28 -20.74
N ASP A 14 6.42 -15.03 -20.49
CA ASP A 14 5.32 -15.20 -21.44
C ASP A 14 4.61 -13.87 -21.75
N LEU A 15 4.49 -12.95 -20.77
CA LEU A 15 3.94 -11.62 -20.98
C LEU A 15 4.84 -10.76 -21.88
N PHE A 16 6.16 -10.81 -21.68
CA PHE A 16 7.11 -10.08 -22.53
C PHE A 16 7.18 -10.66 -23.94
N ALA A 17 7.12 -11.98 -24.10
CA ALA A 17 7.09 -12.64 -25.40
C ALA A 17 5.87 -12.24 -26.25
N GLN A 18 4.73 -11.92 -25.61
CA GLN A 18 3.51 -11.46 -26.29
C GLN A 18 3.58 -9.99 -26.73
N GLN A 19 4.42 -9.18 -26.10
CA GLN A 19 4.50 -7.73 -26.37
C GLN A 19 5.31 -7.42 -27.64
N ASP A 20 6.17 -8.34 -28.11
CA ASP A 20 7.07 -8.19 -29.29
C ASP A 20 7.90 -6.88 -29.33
N GLU A 21 8.12 -6.27 -28.16
CA GLU A 21 8.88 -5.03 -28.00
C GLU A 21 10.30 -5.35 -27.53
N LYS A 22 11.29 -5.01 -28.36
CA LYS A 22 12.70 -5.17 -28.00
C LYS A 22 13.07 -4.25 -26.84
N ASP A 23 13.88 -4.79 -25.93
CA ASP A 23 14.43 -4.10 -24.76
C ASP A 23 13.41 -3.69 -23.68
N LEU A 24 12.15 -4.13 -23.79
CA LEU A 24 11.19 -3.95 -22.70
C LEU A 24 11.59 -4.81 -21.51
N GLY A 25 11.52 -4.25 -20.30
CA GLY A 25 11.74 -5.00 -19.07
C GLY A 25 10.88 -4.53 -17.91
N LEU A 26 11.00 -5.25 -16.80
CA LEU A 26 10.19 -5.08 -15.61
C LEU A 26 10.83 -4.10 -14.64
N LYS A 27 10.30 -2.90 -14.55
CA LYS A 27 10.67 -1.95 -13.51
C LYS A 27 10.01 -2.31 -12.18
N VAL A 28 10.80 -2.43 -11.12
CA VAL A 28 10.32 -2.65 -9.75
C VAL A 28 10.69 -1.43 -8.90
N ASP A 29 9.66 -0.70 -8.45
CA ASP A 29 9.81 0.49 -7.61
C ASP A 29 9.04 0.34 -6.30
N ILE A 30 9.36 1.18 -5.32
CA ILE A 30 8.59 1.31 -4.09
C ILE A 30 8.13 2.77 -3.94
N GLU A 31 6.81 2.97 -3.95
CA GLU A 31 6.22 4.24 -3.58
C GLU A 31 6.23 4.40 -2.06
N LYS A 32 6.65 5.57 -1.55
CA LYS A 32 6.70 5.89 -0.12
C LYS A 32 7.46 4.85 0.73
N ALA A 33 8.59 4.36 0.20
CA ALA A 33 9.46 3.39 0.87
C ALA A 33 9.80 3.82 2.31
N GLY A 34 9.82 2.86 3.24
CA GLY A 34 10.12 3.12 4.65
C GLY A 34 9.00 3.81 5.42
N THR A 35 7.84 4.02 4.81
CA THR A 35 6.63 4.49 5.50
C THR A 35 5.62 3.36 5.65
N PRO A 36 4.62 3.47 6.55
CA PRO A 36 3.56 2.48 6.64
C PRO A 36 2.78 2.33 5.32
N ALA A 37 2.72 3.41 4.52
CA ALA A 37 2.03 3.48 3.24
C ALA A 37 2.84 2.93 2.05
N ALA A 38 3.98 2.28 2.29
CA ALA A 38 4.85 1.80 1.22
C ALA A 38 4.13 0.78 0.33
N THR A 39 4.27 0.96 -0.99
CA THR A 39 3.65 0.09 -2.00
C THR A 39 4.67 -0.26 -3.06
N VAL A 40 4.88 -1.56 -3.31
CA VAL A 40 5.75 -2.02 -4.38
C VAL A 40 4.98 -2.04 -5.69
N THR A 41 5.56 -1.44 -6.73
CA THR A 41 4.95 -1.32 -8.06
C THR A 41 5.76 -2.06 -9.11
N PHE A 42 5.03 -2.60 -10.10
CA PHE A 42 5.59 -3.29 -11.25
C PHE A 42 5.14 -2.57 -12.51
N ASN A 43 6.08 -2.06 -13.28
CA ASN A 43 5.80 -1.32 -14.50
C ASN A 43 6.67 -1.83 -15.65
N PHE A 44 6.17 -1.78 -16.87
CA PHE A 44 7.04 -1.99 -18.03
C PHE A 44 7.82 -0.72 -18.32
N CYS A 45 9.09 -0.87 -18.66
CA CYS A 45 9.97 0.24 -19.01
C CYS A 45 11.00 -0.18 -20.06
N PHE A 46 11.60 0.83 -20.71
CA PHE A 46 12.81 0.64 -21.49
C PHE A 46 14.02 1.10 -20.67
N PRO A 47 15.16 0.40 -20.75
CA PRO A 47 16.37 0.74 -19.99
C PRO A 47 16.89 2.15 -20.29
N LYS A 48 16.64 2.66 -21.51
CA LYS A 48 17.00 4.03 -21.92
C LYS A 48 16.30 5.12 -21.11
N ASP A 49 15.14 4.82 -20.53
CA ASP A 49 14.31 5.76 -19.77
C ASP A 49 14.63 5.73 -18.26
N LEU A 50 15.55 4.85 -17.84
CA LEU A 50 15.95 4.69 -16.45
C LEU A 50 17.15 5.58 -16.11
N SER A 51 17.20 6.02 -14.85
CA SER A 51 18.38 6.67 -14.30
C SER A 51 19.52 5.66 -14.13
N LYS A 52 20.75 6.17 -14.03
CA LYS A 52 21.96 5.35 -13.86
C LYS A 52 22.03 4.59 -12.52
N THR A 53 21.12 4.89 -11.61
CA THR A 53 20.95 4.24 -10.30
C THR A 53 20.16 2.94 -10.39
N TYR A 54 19.51 2.66 -11.52
CA TYR A 54 18.87 1.37 -11.75
C TYR A 54 19.91 0.31 -12.09
N GLN A 55 19.84 -0.80 -11.36
CA GLN A 55 20.61 -2.01 -11.64
C GLN A 55 19.74 -3.02 -12.37
N THR A 56 20.37 -3.76 -13.28
CA THR A 56 19.73 -4.81 -14.07
C THR A 56 19.84 -6.16 -13.38
N PHE A 57 18.71 -6.86 -13.27
CA PHE A 57 18.59 -8.23 -12.80
C PHE A 57 18.10 -9.09 -13.96
N GLU A 58 18.97 -9.95 -14.46
CA GLU A 58 18.68 -10.79 -15.63
C GLU A 58 17.90 -12.05 -15.22
N PHE A 59 16.77 -12.29 -15.87
CA PHE A 59 15.97 -13.51 -15.72
C PHE A 59 15.81 -14.17 -17.10
N ASP A 60 15.40 -15.44 -17.10
CA ASP A 60 15.11 -16.13 -18.35
C ASP A 60 13.88 -15.49 -19.02
N GLY A 61 14.08 -14.91 -20.20
CA GLY A 61 13.05 -14.25 -21.00
C GLY A 61 12.75 -12.78 -20.69
N PHE A 62 13.32 -12.18 -19.64
CA PHE A 62 13.14 -10.76 -19.33
C PHE A 62 14.22 -10.20 -18.40
N ASN A 63 14.38 -8.88 -18.37
CA ASN A 63 15.20 -8.18 -17.38
C ASN A 63 14.29 -7.45 -16.39
N ALA A 64 14.67 -7.44 -15.11
CA ALA A 64 14.09 -6.55 -14.12
C ALA A 64 15.06 -5.41 -13.78
N TYR A 65 14.53 -4.22 -13.51
CA TYR A 65 15.30 -3.04 -13.16
C TYR A 65 14.85 -2.51 -11.82
N ILE A 66 15.81 -2.35 -10.91
CA ILE A 66 15.56 -1.89 -9.53
C ILE A 66 16.54 -0.77 -9.21
N ASP A 67 16.03 0.35 -8.71
CA ASP A 67 16.88 1.45 -8.23
C ASP A 67 17.64 1.03 -6.96
N GLU A 68 18.92 1.39 -6.87
CA GLU A 68 19.78 1.15 -5.70
C GLU A 68 19.15 1.59 -4.38
N CYS A 69 18.36 2.68 -4.37
CA CYS A 69 17.69 3.15 -3.16
C CYS A 69 16.63 2.18 -2.61
N ASN A 70 16.13 1.25 -3.43
CA ASN A 70 15.10 0.27 -3.04
C ASN A 70 15.68 -1.05 -2.54
N PHE A 71 17.00 -1.23 -2.56
CA PHE A 71 17.62 -2.53 -2.26
C PHE A 71 17.39 -3.01 -0.84
N ASP A 72 17.53 -2.13 0.15
CA ASP A 72 17.30 -2.47 1.55
C ASP A 72 15.82 -2.79 1.80
N TYR A 73 14.91 -2.06 1.15
CA TYR A 73 13.46 -2.25 1.27
C TYR A 73 12.95 -3.50 0.55
N LEU A 74 13.62 -3.94 -0.53
CA LEU A 74 13.31 -5.17 -1.27
C LEU A 74 14.09 -6.39 -0.77
N LYS A 75 14.88 -6.23 0.29
CA LYS A 75 15.59 -7.34 0.89
C LYS A 75 14.58 -8.36 1.42
N ASP A 76 14.76 -9.61 1.03
CA ASP A 76 13.95 -10.77 1.45
C ASP A 76 12.50 -10.67 0.95
N SER A 77 12.28 -9.85 -0.08
CA SER A 77 11.04 -9.80 -0.82
C SER A 77 10.90 -10.98 -1.78
N GLU A 78 9.67 -11.45 -1.96
CA GLU A 78 9.33 -12.53 -2.88
C GLU A 78 8.15 -12.16 -3.76
N VAL A 79 8.31 -12.35 -5.07
CA VAL A 79 7.24 -12.25 -6.07
C VAL A 79 6.76 -13.65 -6.42
N ALA A 80 5.48 -13.90 -6.18
CA ALA A 80 4.82 -15.17 -6.45
C ALA A 80 3.63 -14.98 -7.38
N LEU A 81 3.30 -16.01 -8.14
CA LEU A 81 2.09 -16.05 -8.96
C LEU A 81 0.94 -16.64 -8.13
N LYS A 82 -0.21 -15.96 -8.10
CA LYS A 82 -1.45 -16.49 -7.55
C LYS A 82 -2.52 -16.58 -8.62
N GLU A 83 -3.32 -17.63 -8.54
CA GLU A 83 -4.52 -17.79 -9.36
C GLU A 83 -5.70 -17.11 -8.65
N GLU A 84 -6.32 -16.15 -9.31
CA GLU A 84 -7.47 -15.40 -8.80
C GLU A 84 -8.64 -15.61 -9.78
N GLY A 85 -9.53 -16.54 -9.46
CA GLY A 85 -10.62 -16.95 -10.35
C GLY A 85 -10.09 -17.58 -11.65
N SER A 86 -10.43 -16.98 -12.79
CA SER A 86 -9.94 -17.41 -14.12
C SER A 86 -8.64 -16.69 -14.54
N GLY A 87 -8.10 -15.80 -13.71
CA GLY A 87 -6.93 -14.99 -14.00
C GLY A 87 -5.70 -15.39 -13.19
N LYS A 88 -4.51 -15.04 -13.71
CA LYS A 88 -3.22 -15.15 -13.04
C LYS A 88 -2.77 -13.75 -12.61
N LYS A 89 -2.32 -13.59 -11.36
CA LYS A 89 -1.87 -12.30 -10.82
C LYS A 89 -0.57 -12.46 -10.05
N LEU A 90 0.37 -11.54 -10.28
CA LEU A 90 1.59 -11.45 -9.48
C LEU A 90 1.26 -10.82 -8.12
N THR A 91 1.71 -11.47 -7.07
CA THR A 91 1.66 -10.99 -5.69
C THR A 91 3.08 -10.83 -5.18
N ILE A 92 3.36 -9.73 -4.49
CA ILE A 92 4.63 -9.49 -3.84
C ILE A 92 4.48 -9.46 -2.34
N THR A 93 5.39 -10.15 -1.65
CA THR A 93 5.63 -10.00 -0.23
C THR A 93 6.92 -9.21 -0.08
N ALA A 94 6.87 -8.02 0.52
CA ALA A 94 8.05 -7.20 0.76
C ALA A 94 8.11 -6.80 2.24
N PRO A 95 8.76 -7.61 3.10
CA PRO A 95 8.68 -7.45 4.55
C PRO A 95 9.31 -6.16 5.05
N ASN A 96 10.31 -5.64 4.32
CA ASN A 96 11.05 -4.44 4.68
C ASN A 96 10.55 -3.19 3.95
N ALA A 97 9.58 -3.30 3.03
CA ALA A 97 9.14 -2.14 2.24
C ALA A 97 8.39 -1.11 3.09
N LYS A 98 7.51 -1.61 3.96
CA LYS A 98 6.84 -0.78 4.97
C LYS A 98 7.84 -0.48 6.08
N GLY A 99 7.85 0.75 6.58
CA GLY A 99 8.74 1.19 7.66
C GLY A 99 8.62 0.34 8.93
N GLU A 100 9.34 0.70 9.99
CA GLU A 100 9.31 -0.04 11.25
C GLU A 100 7.87 -0.19 11.76
N VAL A 101 7.40 -1.45 11.83
CA VAL A 101 6.12 -1.77 12.45
C VAL A 101 6.27 -1.53 13.95
N PRO A 102 5.40 -0.72 14.58
CA PRO A 102 5.43 -0.54 16.02
C PRO A 102 5.33 -1.90 16.72
N LYS A 103 6.16 -2.10 17.74
CA LYS A 103 6.14 -3.31 18.56
C LYS A 103 4.79 -3.44 19.29
N ASP A 104 4.46 -4.65 19.73
CA ASP A 104 3.21 -4.90 20.46
C ASP A 104 3.12 -4.13 21.79
N ASP A 105 4.26 -3.76 22.39
CA ASP A 105 4.36 -2.95 23.60
C ASP A 105 4.42 -1.44 23.33
N ALA A 106 4.43 -1.01 22.06
CA ALA A 106 4.38 0.40 21.70
C ALA A 106 3.04 1.02 22.11
N PRO A 107 3.00 2.34 22.38
CA PRO A 107 1.76 3.02 22.72
C PRO A 107 0.65 2.76 21.70
N LEU A 108 -0.57 2.48 22.17
CA LEU A 108 -1.71 2.16 21.30
C LEU A 108 -1.93 3.21 20.20
N ALA A 109 -1.74 4.49 20.52
CA ALA A 109 -1.83 5.58 19.55
C ALA A 109 -0.84 5.45 18.39
N GLU A 110 0.38 4.95 18.64
CA GLU A 110 1.39 4.73 17.60
C GLU A 110 1.00 3.55 16.70
N ARG A 111 0.57 2.45 17.31
CA ARG A 111 0.07 1.26 16.60
C ARG A 111 -1.14 1.60 15.72
N ILE A 112 -2.08 2.40 16.22
CA ILE A 112 -3.25 2.87 15.45
C ILE A 112 -2.82 3.80 14.32
N LYS A 113 -1.93 4.77 14.56
CA LYS A 113 -1.41 5.67 13.50
C LYS A 113 -0.74 4.88 12.38
N TYR A 114 0.02 3.85 12.72
CA TYR A 114 0.63 2.96 11.73
C TYR A 114 -0.43 2.26 10.89
N VAL A 115 -1.45 1.65 11.51
CA VAL A 115 -2.55 0.98 10.79
C VAL A 115 -3.33 1.95 9.92
N ILE A 116 -3.62 3.16 10.41
CA ILE A 116 -4.26 4.21 9.62
C ILE A 116 -3.44 4.47 8.36
N ALA A 117 -2.15 4.77 8.50
CA ALA A 117 -1.29 5.09 7.37
C ALA A 117 -1.08 3.90 6.41
N ALA A 118 -0.97 2.68 6.93
CA ALA A 118 -0.64 1.49 6.15
C ALA A 118 -1.81 0.87 5.40
N ASP A 119 -3.01 0.92 5.98
CA ASP A 119 -4.14 0.12 5.50
C ASP A 119 -5.40 0.96 5.23
N ILE A 120 -5.59 2.07 5.95
CA ILE A 120 -6.82 2.88 5.84
C ILE A 120 -6.63 4.04 4.86
N SER A 121 -5.58 4.83 5.05
CA SER A 121 -5.29 6.02 4.23
C SER A 121 -5.19 5.73 2.73
N PRO A 122 -4.62 4.61 2.23
CA PRO A 122 -4.59 4.32 0.80
C PRO A 122 -5.98 4.22 0.17
N GLY A 123 -6.94 3.61 0.88
CA GLY A 123 -8.33 3.51 0.44
C GLY A 123 -9.02 4.87 0.38
N LEU A 124 -8.80 5.72 1.38
CA LEU A 124 -9.37 7.07 1.43
C LEU A 124 -8.76 7.99 0.36
N ALA A 125 -7.44 7.90 0.17
CA ALA A 125 -6.70 8.73 -0.79
C ALA A 125 -7.17 8.50 -2.24
N SER A 126 -7.64 7.29 -2.56
CA SER A 126 -8.22 6.97 -3.88
C SER A 126 -9.47 7.81 -4.19
N HIS A 127 -10.16 8.31 -3.17
CA HIS A 127 -11.30 9.23 -3.27
C HIS A 127 -10.92 10.68 -2.87
N GLY A 128 -9.63 11.01 -2.86
CA GLY A 128 -9.13 12.33 -2.45
C GLY A 128 -9.33 12.64 -0.96
N GLY A 129 -9.61 11.63 -0.14
CA GLY A 129 -9.85 11.78 1.29
C GLY A 129 -8.65 11.40 2.16
N PHE A 130 -8.68 11.80 3.42
CA PHE A 130 -7.71 11.38 4.43
C PHE A 130 -8.37 11.22 5.80
N VAL A 131 -7.65 10.59 6.73
CA VAL A 131 -8.05 10.45 8.13
C VAL A 131 -6.83 10.57 9.04
N GLU A 132 -7.01 11.21 10.18
CA GLU A 132 -5.99 11.41 11.20
C GLU A 132 -6.52 11.02 12.58
N LEU A 133 -5.65 10.44 13.40
CA LEU A 133 -5.93 10.17 14.81
C LEU A 133 -5.83 11.47 15.62
N VAL A 134 -6.94 11.86 16.25
CA VAL A 134 -6.99 13.03 17.16
C VAL A 134 -6.56 12.61 18.56
N GLU A 135 -7.28 11.65 19.15
CA GLU A 135 -6.99 11.14 20.49
C GLU A 135 -7.58 9.75 20.72
N ILE A 136 -7.16 9.13 21.82
CA ILE A 136 -7.81 7.95 22.40
C ILE A 136 -8.30 8.34 23.78
N THR A 137 -9.61 8.26 24.01
CA THR A 137 -10.19 8.64 25.30
C THR A 137 -9.85 7.61 26.38
N LYS A 138 -10.08 7.98 27.64
CA LYS A 138 -9.92 7.07 28.79
C LYS A 138 -10.82 5.84 28.71
N ASP A 139 -11.97 5.97 28.05
CA ASP A 139 -12.92 4.88 27.80
C ASP A 139 -12.60 4.10 26.52
N MET A 140 -11.36 4.19 26.01
CA MET A 140 -10.89 3.49 24.81
C MET A 140 -11.69 3.80 23.55
N ASN A 141 -12.22 5.02 23.44
CA ASN A 141 -12.82 5.50 22.18
C ASN A 141 -11.76 6.20 21.34
N VAL A 142 -11.68 5.85 20.06
CA VAL A 142 -10.73 6.42 19.11
C VAL A 142 -11.40 7.57 18.37
N ILE A 143 -10.86 8.77 18.55
CA ILE A 143 -11.39 9.97 17.93
C ILE A 143 -10.59 10.26 16.66
N LEU A 144 -11.27 10.31 15.53
CA LEU A 144 -10.67 10.52 14.21
C LEU A 144 -11.20 11.81 13.57
N ASN A 145 -10.35 12.45 12.80
CA ASN A 145 -10.70 13.58 11.95
C ASN A 145 -10.50 13.16 10.49
N PHE A 146 -11.55 13.23 9.70
CA PHE A 146 -11.56 12.95 8.27
C PHE A 146 -11.50 14.25 7.49
N GLY A 147 -10.98 14.21 6.28
CA GLY A 147 -10.86 15.41 5.44
C GLY A 147 -10.77 15.10 3.96
N GLY A 148 -10.69 16.15 3.14
CA GLY A 148 -10.67 16.05 1.67
C GLY A 148 -11.99 15.52 1.12
N GLY A 149 -11.92 14.57 0.17
CA GLY A 149 -13.09 13.94 -0.43
C GLY A 149 -14.05 13.25 0.57
N CYS A 150 -13.53 12.86 1.75
CA CYS A 150 -14.33 12.28 2.83
C CYS A 150 -15.17 13.34 3.58
N GLN A 151 -14.79 14.62 3.54
CA GLN A 151 -15.40 15.68 4.33
C GLN A 151 -16.85 15.94 3.89
N GLY A 152 -17.14 15.95 2.59
CA GLY A 152 -18.47 16.33 2.08
C GLY A 152 -19.38 15.19 1.64
N CYS A 153 -19.01 13.92 1.86
CA CYS A 153 -19.80 12.78 1.38
C CYS A 153 -20.97 12.45 2.32
N SER A 154 -22.14 13.04 2.06
CA SER A 154 -23.34 12.94 2.91
C SER A 154 -23.93 11.52 3.02
N SER A 155 -23.69 10.64 2.04
CA SER A 155 -24.17 9.25 2.05
C SER A 155 -23.23 8.26 2.73
N VAL A 156 -22.05 8.68 3.16
CA VAL A 156 -20.94 7.78 3.54
C VAL A 156 -20.54 7.89 5.02
N LYS A 157 -21.08 8.86 5.78
CA LYS A 157 -20.72 9.10 7.20
C LYS A 157 -20.74 7.83 8.05
N SER A 158 -21.86 7.11 8.07
CA SER A 158 -21.98 5.90 8.91
C SER A 158 -21.14 4.74 8.37
N THR A 159 -21.06 4.56 7.06
CA THR A 159 -20.38 3.40 6.46
C THR A 159 -18.87 3.52 6.55
N LEU A 160 -18.33 4.73 6.42
CA LEU A 160 -16.89 4.97 6.54
C LEU A 160 -16.42 4.84 7.98
N GLU A 161 -17.12 5.49 8.92
CA GLU A 161 -16.83 5.34 10.36
C GLU A 161 -16.90 3.87 10.76
N GLN A 162 -17.97 3.15 10.36
CA GLN A 162 -18.11 1.72 10.64
C GLN A 162 -17.03 0.85 9.98
N GLY A 163 -16.64 1.16 8.74
CA GLY A 163 -15.59 0.44 8.03
C GLY A 163 -14.24 0.60 8.72
N VAL A 164 -13.90 1.83 9.11
CA VAL A 164 -12.69 2.14 9.88
C VAL A 164 -12.74 1.50 11.27
N GLU A 165 -13.88 1.57 11.95
CA GLU A 165 -14.10 0.93 13.25
C GLU A 165 -13.88 -0.58 13.18
N ALA A 166 -14.48 -1.25 12.19
CA ALA A 166 -14.35 -2.69 12.02
C ALA A 166 -12.88 -3.10 11.79
N GLN A 167 -12.15 -2.35 10.95
CA GLN A 167 -10.73 -2.62 10.70
C GLN A 167 -9.86 -2.39 11.94
N LEU A 168 -10.09 -1.29 12.67
CA LEU A 168 -9.33 -1.01 13.89
C LEU A 168 -9.64 -2.03 14.99
N LYS A 169 -10.91 -2.39 15.23
CA LYS A 169 -11.29 -3.41 16.22
C LYS A 169 -10.77 -4.81 15.89
N ALA A 170 -10.66 -5.16 14.61
CA ALA A 170 -10.08 -6.43 14.20
C ALA A 170 -8.60 -6.57 14.61
N ARG A 171 -7.86 -5.46 14.72
CA ARG A 171 -6.45 -5.42 15.13
C ARG A 171 -6.25 -5.06 16.60
N PHE A 172 -7.14 -4.25 17.15
CA PHE A 172 -7.08 -3.73 18.51
C PHE A 172 -8.43 -3.99 19.21
N PRO A 173 -8.66 -5.21 19.71
CA PRO A 173 -9.89 -5.58 20.41
C PRO A 173 -10.15 -4.74 21.67
N GLU A 174 -9.13 -4.05 22.19
CA GLU A 174 -9.22 -3.14 23.33
C GLU A 174 -9.94 -1.80 23.04
N ILE A 175 -10.18 -1.46 21.76
CA ILE A 175 -10.92 -0.26 21.36
C ILE A 175 -12.43 -0.48 21.49
N ASN A 176 -13.13 0.45 22.14
CA ASN A 176 -14.58 0.36 22.35
C ASN A 176 -15.40 0.91 21.16
N SER A 177 -15.02 2.05 20.60
CA SER A 177 -15.67 2.63 19.41
C SER A 177 -14.76 3.61 18.67
N VAL A 178 -15.07 3.89 17.41
CA VAL A 178 -14.47 5.00 16.66
C VAL A 178 -15.50 6.14 16.57
N ARG A 179 -15.04 7.38 16.67
CA ARG A 179 -15.89 8.57 16.56
C ARG A 179 -15.28 9.58 15.59
N ASP A 180 -16.09 10.02 14.66
CA ASP A 180 -15.76 11.11 13.75
C ASP A 180 -16.10 12.49 14.36
N VAL A 181 -15.12 13.39 14.41
CA VAL A 181 -15.29 14.79 14.85
C VAL A 181 -15.34 15.81 13.70
N THR A 182 -15.34 15.35 12.45
CA THR A 182 -15.33 16.18 11.26
C THR A 182 -16.65 16.93 11.07
N ASP A 183 -16.57 18.20 10.69
CA ASP A 183 -17.74 18.95 10.21
C ASP A 183 -18.03 18.61 8.74
N HIS A 184 -18.96 17.67 8.53
CA HIS A 184 -19.39 17.24 7.20
C HIS A 184 -20.42 18.15 6.53
N SER A 185 -20.84 19.24 7.19
CA SER A 185 -21.69 20.23 6.52
C SER A 185 -20.91 21.02 5.47
N GLN A 186 -19.58 20.99 5.54
CA GLN A 186 -18.66 21.66 4.62
C GLN A 186 -18.34 20.77 3.42
N THR A 187 -18.89 21.10 2.26
CA THR A 187 -18.78 20.28 1.03
C THR A 187 -17.82 20.84 -0.02
N GLU A 188 -17.05 21.87 0.30
CA GLU A 188 -16.13 22.53 -0.65
C GLU A 188 -15.10 21.57 -1.29
N ASN A 189 -14.75 20.49 -0.58
CA ASN A 189 -13.83 19.45 -1.03
C ASN A 189 -14.50 18.07 -1.25
N ALA A 190 -15.84 18.02 -1.31
CA ALA A 190 -16.57 16.76 -1.47
C ALA A 190 -16.18 16.05 -2.77
N TYR A 191 -16.01 14.72 -2.71
CA TYR A 191 -15.85 13.91 -3.92
C TYR A 191 -17.20 13.87 -4.69
N MET A 192 -17.16 14.20 -5.99
CA MET A 192 -18.33 14.21 -6.89
C MET A 192 -18.75 12.81 -7.36
#